data_AF-A0A0Q8NAT3-F1
#
_entry.id   AF-A0A0Q8NAT3-F1
#
_cell.length_a   1.000
_cell.length_b   1.000
_cell.length_c   1.000
_cell.angle_alpha   90.00
_cell.angle_beta   90.00
_cell.angle_gamma   90.00
#
_symmetry.space_group_name_H-M   'P 1'
#
loop_
_entity.id
_entity.type
_entity.pdbx_description
1 polymer ?
#
loop_
_entity_poly.entity_id
_entity_poly.type
_entity_poly.pdbx_seq_one_letter_code
_entity_poly.pdbx_strand_id
1 'polypeptide(L)'
;MIIALHGIPAEMIFSLFGAFIVVIIYLIWVHYSVYKTKYYNDEFKYFAVQKRLIIYLGFLLANLGVAFLLFWLLTFIFATTIFR
;
A
#
# COMPACT_ATOMS: atom_id res chain seq x y z
N MET A 1 -5.24 -29.07 -13.92
CA MET A 1 -5.93 -28.70 -12.66
C MET A 1 -5.24 -29.41 -11.50
N ILE A 2 -4.10 -28.90 -11.02
CA ILE A 2 -3.29 -29.51 -9.93
C ILE A 2 -3.47 -28.76 -8.59
N ILE A 3 -3.84 -27.48 -8.65
CA ILE A 3 -4.05 -26.61 -7.47
C ILE A 3 -5.20 -27.09 -6.57
N ALA A 4 -6.19 -27.79 -7.14
CA ALA A 4 -7.34 -28.31 -6.37
C ALA A 4 -7.03 -29.57 -5.53
N LEU A 5 -5.89 -30.25 -5.77
CA LEU A 5 -5.56 -31.52 -5.10
C LEU A 5 -4.50 -31.38 -4.00
N HIS A 6 -3.77 -30.26 -3.94
CA HIS A 6 -2.60 -30.06 -3.04
C HIS A 6 -2.70 -28.82 -2.12
N GLY A 7 -3.85 -28.12 -2.08
CA GLY A 7 -4.01 -26.91 -1.26
C GLY A 7 -3.31 -25.68 -1.84
N ILE A 8 -3.43 -24.54 -1.16
CA ILE A 8 -2.75 -23.30 -1.58
C ILE A 8 -1.24 -23.50 -1.40
N PRO A 9 -0.42 -23.26 -2.44
CA PRO A 9 1.04 -23.39 -2.33
C PRO A 9 1.55 -22.47 -1.22
N ALA A 10 2.39 -22.99 -0.32
CA ALA A 10 2.99 -22.20 0.77
C ALA A 10 3.78 -21.00 0.21
N GLU A 11 4.31 -21.16 -1.00
CA GLU A 11 4.97 -20.16 -1.81
C GLU A 11 4.07 -18.97 -2.12
N MET A 12 2.83 -19.27 -2.50
CA MET A 12 1.82 -18.25 -2.82
C MET A 12 1.43 -17.48 -1.57
N ILE A 13 1.28 -18.17 -0.42
CA ILE A 13 1.00 -17.54 0.88
C ILE A 13 2.15 -16.63 1.31
N PHE A 14 3.41 -17.09 1.17
CA PHE A 14 4.59 -16.30 1.53
C PHE A 14 4.71 -15.03 0.66
N SER A 15 4.51 -15.15 -0.66
CA SER A 15 4.56 -14.00 -1.57
C SER A 15 3.48 -12.97 -1.27
N LEU A 16 2.25 -13.41 -0.98
CA LEU A 16 1.13 -12.55 -0.61
C LEU A 16 1.38 -11.84 0.72
N PHE A 17 1.85 -12.56 1.73
CA PHE A 17 2.12 -12.00 3.06
C PHE A 17 3.30 -11.02 3.04
N GLY A 18 4.37 -11.36 2.31
CA GLY A 18 5.52 -10.48 2.10
C GLY A 18 5.13 -9.17 1.39
N ALA A 19 4.39 -9.27 0.29
CA ALA A 19 3.88 -8.09 -0.42
C ALA A 19 2.97 -7.23 0.46
N PHE A 20 2.12 -7.86 1.28
CA PHE A 20 1.23 -7.16 2.21
C PHE A 20 1.99 -6.32 3.25
N ILE A 21 3.03 -6.89 3.88
CA ILE A 21 3.86 -6.15 4.85
C ILE A 21 4.52 -4.94 4.20
N VAL A 22 5.11 -5.11 3.02
CA VAL A 22 5.80 -4.02 2.31
C VAL A 22 4.82 -2.89 1.96
N VAL A 23 3.60 -3.23 1.54
CA VAL A 23 2.56 -2.25 1.24
C VAL A 23 2.12 -1.48 2.49
N ILE A 24 2.00 -2.15 3.64
CA ILE A 24 1.71 -1.46 4.91
C ILE A 24 2.82 -0.47 5.25
N ILE A 25 4.09 -0.89 5.14
CA ILE A 25 5.24 -0.02 5.40
C ILE A 25 5.22 1.19 4.47
N TYR A 26 4.92 0.98 3.19
CA TYR A 26 4.76 2.05 2.20
C TYR A 26 3.67 3.05 2.61
N LEU A 27 2.48 2.57 2.98
CA LEU A 27 1.37 3.44 3.39
C LEU A 27 1.71 4.28 4.62
N ILE A 28 2.36 3.66 5.63
CA ILE A 28 2.82 4.37 6.83
C ILE A 28 3.86 5.44 6.45
N TRP A 29 4.84 5.07 5.62
CA TRP A 29 5.91 5.98 5.20
C TRP A 29 5.39 7.17 4.40
N VAL A 30 4.50 6.94 3.44
CA VAL A 30 3.91 8.02 2.64
C VAL A 30 3.05 8.95 3.49
N HIS A 31 2.26 8.39 4.42
CA HIS A 31 1.50 9.19 5.37
C HIS A 31 2.42 10.05 6.25
N TYR A 32 3.49 9.47 6.80
CA TYR A 32 4.49 10.19 7.59
C TYR A 32 5.21 11.28 6.79
N SER A 33 5.61 10.98 5.55
CA SER A 33 6.27 11.93 4.64
C SER A 33 5.41 13.16 4.41
N VAL A 34 4.12 12.97 4.13
CA VAL A 34 3.18 14.09 3.94
C VAL A 34 2.95 14.87 5.22
N TYR A 35 2.82 14.20 6.37
CA TYR A 35 2.66 14.88 7.65
C TYR A 35 3.86 15.79 8.01
N LYS A 36 5.07 15.40 7.59
CA LYS A 36 6.29 16.19 7.81
C LYS A 36 6.37 17.44 6.93
N THR A 37 5.58 17.55 5.86
CA THR A 37 5.64 18.70 4.95
C THR A 37 5.11 19.98 5.60
N LYS A 38 5.75 21.12 5.32
CA LYS A 38 5.28 22.45 5.77
C LYS A 38 3.85 22.74 5.28
N TYR A 39 3.47 22.27 4.10
CA TYR A 39 2.13 22.43 3.55
C TYR A 39 1.05 21.81 4.45
N TYR A 40 1.32 20.64 5.03
CA TYR A 40 0.38 19.97 5.94
C TYR A 40 0.34 20.60 7.35
N ASN A 41 1.45 21.18 7.81
CA ASN A 41 1.53 21.79 9.15
C ASN A 41 1.08 23.26 9.19
N ASP A 42 1.46 24.05 8.19
CA ASP A 42 1.21 25.50 8.18
C ASP A 42 -0.08 25.83 7.42
N GLU A 43 -0.26 25.38 6.18
CA GLU A 43 -1.41 25.79 5.34
C GLU A 43 -2.67 24.99 5.65
N PHE A 44 -2.52 23.68 5.89
CA PHE A 44 -3.63 22.81 6.26
C PHE A 44 -4.32 23.24 7.55
N LYS A 45 -3.63 23.95 8.47
CA LYS A 45 -4.19 24.47 9.72
C LYS A 45 -5.20 25.61 9.53
N TYR A 46 -5.26 26.24 8.37
CA TYR A 46 -6.17 27.36 8.09
C TYR A 46 -7.37 27.00 7.22
N PHE A 47 -7.41 25.80 6.63
CA PHE A 47 -8.58 25.34 5.86
C PHE A 47 -9.76 24.97 6.77
N ALA A 48 -10.99 25.24 6.31
CA ALA A 48 -12.20 24.71 6.94
C ALA A 48 -12.16 23.17 7.00
N VAL A 49 -12.68 22.58 8.08
CA VAL A 49 -12.62 21.13 8.38
C VAL A 49 -13.06 20.27 7.19
N GLN A 50 -14.11 20.69 6.47
CA GLN A 50 -14.64 19.99 5.28
C GLN A 50 -13.62 19.89 4.14
N LYS A 51 -12.90 20.98 3.83
CA LYS A 51 -11.89 20.99 2.76
C LYS A 51 -10.70 20.11 3.12
N ARG A 52 -10.27 20.10 4.40
CA ARG A 52 -9.21 19.19 4.86
C ARG A 52 -9.59 17.73 4.69
N LEU A 53 -10.83 17.40 5.04
CA LEU A 53 -11.34 16.04 4.97
C LEU A 53 -11.37 15.53 3.52
N ILE A 54 -11.79 16.36 2.56
CA ILE A 54 -11.79 16.01 1.13
C ILE A 54 -10.37 15.78 0.61
N ILE A 55 -9.42 16.68 0.92
CA ILE A 55 -8.03 16.53 0.45
C ILE A 55 -7.39 15.28 1.07
N TYR A 56 -7.66 15.02 2.35
CA TYR A 56 -7.19 13.82 3.03
C TYR A 56 -7.76 12.55 2.41
N LEU A 57 -9.07 12.51 2.13
CA LEU A 57 -9.73 11.39 1.45
C LEU A 57 -9.17 11.17 0.05
N GLY A 58 -8.96 12.24 -0.73
CA GLY A 58 -8.33 12.15 -2.05
C GLY A 58 -6.91 11.58 -1.99
N PHE A 59 -6.11 12.04 -1.03
CA PHE A 59 -4.77 11.53 -0.79
C PHE A 59 -4.79 10.04 -0.39
N LEU A 60 -5.71 9.65 0.50
CA LEU A 60 -5.88 8.27 0.91
C LEU A 60 -6.27 7.38 -0.27
N LEU A 61 -7.23 7.82 -1.09
CA LEU A 61 -7.73 7.06 -2.25
C LEU A 61 -6.64 6.85 -3.29
N ALA A 62 -5.87 7.90 -3.61
CA ALA A 62 -4.75 7.81 -4.54
C ALA A 62 -3.68 6.84 -4.03
N ASN A 63 -3.33 6.91 -2.73
CA ASN A 63 -2.34 6.00 -2.14
C ASN A 63 -2.83 4.56 -2.03
N LEU A 64 -4.13 4.33 -1.81
CA LEU A 64 -4.72 3.00 -1.88
C LEU A 64 -4.62 2.41 -3.29
N GLY A 65 -4.84 3.22 -4.33
CA GLY A 65 -4.63 2.81 -5.72
C GLY A 65 -3.18 2.40 -6.00
N VAL A 66 -2.22 3.23 -5.58
CA VAL A 66 -0.78 2.92 -5.74
C VAL A 66 -0.38 1.69 -4.92
N ALA A 67 -0.87 1.58 -3.68
CA ALA A 67 -0.65 0.43 -2.81
C ALA A 67 -1.18 -0.87 -3.42
N PHE A 68 -2.35 -0.82 -4.07
CA PHE A 68 -2.90 -1.98 -4.78
C PHE A 68 -2.01 -2.42 -5.95
N LEU A 69 -1.52 -1.48 -6.76
CA LEU A 69 -0.60 -1.78 -7.85
C LEU A 69 0.74 -2.35 -7.33
N LEU A 70 1.29 -1.75 -6.28
CA LEU A 70 2.51 -2.21 -5.62
C LEU A 70 2.33 -3.62 -5.03
N PHE A 71 1.18 -3.91 -4.44
CA PHE A 71 0.86 -5.23 -3.90
C PHE A 71 0.99 -6.33 -4.95
N TRP A 72 0.35 -6.14 -6.12
CA TRP A 72 0.41 -7.12 -7.21
C TRP A 72 1.81 -7.23 -7.81
N LEU A 73 2.49 -6.09 -7.99
CA LEU A 73 3.86 -6.08 -8.51
C LEU A 73 4.80 -6.85 -7.58
N LEU A 74 4.75 -6.59 -6.27
CA LEU A 74 5.60 -7.26 -5.28
C LEU A 74 5.25 -8.74 -5.14
N THR A 75 3.96 -9.09 -5.15
CA THR A 75 3.53 -10.49 -5.14
C THR A 75 4.12 -11.24 -6.33
N PHE A 76 4.07 -10.63 -7.53
CA PHE A 76 4.65 -11.20 -8.74
C PHE A 76 6.18 -11.34 -8.65
N ILE A 77 6.88 -10.31 -8.15
CA ILE A 77 8.34 -10.34 -7.96
C ILE A 77 8.73 -11.44 -6.96
N PHE A 78 8.08 -11.52 -5.80
CA PHE A 78 8.38 -12.56 -4.81
C PHE A 78 8.09 -13.96 -5.35
N ALA A 79 6.96 -14.14 -6.06
CA ALA A 79 6.60 -15.40 -6.68
C ALA A 79 7.61 -15.84 -7.78
N THR A 80 8.23 -14.89 -8.49
CA THR A 80 9.18 -15.20 -9.58
C THR A 80 10.64 -15.27 -9.13
N THR A 81 11.02 -14.56 -8.06
CA THR A 81 12.43 -14.46 -7.63
C THR A 81 12.80 -15.51 -6.58
N ILE A 82 11.86 -15.86 -5.69
CA ILE A 82 12.13 -16.83 -4.61
C ILE A 82 12.07 -18.28 -5.13
N PHE A 83 11.29 -18.52 -6.19
CA PHE A 83 10.98 -19.87 -6.68
C PHE A 83 11.58 -20.17 -8.06
N ARG A 84 12.62 -19.42 -8.45
CA ARG A 84 13.45 -19.73 -9.63
C ARG A 84 14.50 -20.77 -9.31
#